data_AF-A0A5V6CMW3-F1
#
_entry.id   AF-A0A5V6CMW3-F1
#
_cell.length_a   1.000
_cell.length_b   1.000
_cell.length_c   1.000
_cell.angle_alpha   90.00
_cell.angle_beta   90.00
_cell.angle_gamma   90.00
#
_symmetry.space_group_name_H-M   'P 1'
#
loop_
_entity.id
_entity.type
_entity.pdbx_description
1 polymer ?
#
loop_
_entity_poly.entity_id
_entity_poly.type
_entity_poly.pdbx_seq_one_letter_code
_entity_poly.pdbx_strand_id
1 'polypeptide(L)'
;MAYLKKDLGMAKTISDLEKSSTTYTINYFNEMNGYFHPGKNSISWNPKMALDCTKNGGSLSPAMVLGHELTHANKSWFDKLLRAILPDSFFGDYDNYEERRVVTGAERNAAKTFGEGTRYDHRGSSRIVSSPTSR
;
A
#
# COMPACT_ATOMS: atom_id res chain seq x y z
N MET A 1 3.67 -11.28 -6.40
CA MET A 1 4.30 -10.20 -7.20
C MET A 1 3.82 -10.10 -8.63
N ALA A 2 3.69 -11.18 -9.41
CA ALA A 2 3.29 -11.12 -10.82
C ALA A 2 1.98 -10.35 -11.09
N TYR A 3 0.99 -10.45 -10.19
CA TYR A 3 -0.24 -9.66 -10.26
C TYR A 3 0.01 -8.15 -10.23
N LEU A 4 0.71 -7.67 -9.19
CA LEU A 4 1.04 -6.24 -9.04
C LEU A 4 1.88 -5.71 -10.20
N LYS A 5 2.80 -6.52 -10.76
CA LYS A 5 3.63 -6.12 -11.91
C LYS A 5 2.84 -5.88 -13.21
N LYS A 6 1.53 -6.15 -13.25
CA LYS A 6 0.66 -5.79 -14.39
C LYS A 6 0.32 -4.30 -14.43
N ASP A 7 0.41 -3.59 -13.30
CA ASP A 7 0.34 -2.13 -13.25
C ASP A 7 1.75 -1.54 -13.37
N LEU A 8 1.92 -0.53 -14.24
CA LEU A 8 3.24 0.05 -14.53
C LEU A 8 3.86 0.75 -13.31
N GLY A 9 3.04 1.40 -12.47
CA GLY A 9 3.51 2.07 -11.27
C GLY A 9 3.98 1.07 -10.21
N MET A 10 3.18 0.04 -9.96
CA MET A 10 3.55 -1.04 -9.05
C MET A 10 4.75 -1.87 -9.57
N ALA A 11 4.82 -2.12 -10.88
CA ALA A 11 5.97 -2.77 -11.51
C ALA A 11 7.25 -1.96 -11.30
N LYS A 12 7.18 -0.62 -11.47
CA LYS A 12 8.31 0.27 -11.20
C LYS A 12 8.69 0.23 -9.72
N THR A 13 7.74 0.35 -8.80
CA THR A 13 7.99 0.27 -7.35
C THR A 13 8.71 -1.02 -6.98
N ILE A 14 8.24 -2.16 -7.48
CA ILE A 14 8.88 -3.45 -7.23
C ILE A 14 10.29 -3.48 -7.85
N SER A 15 10.46 -3.00 -9.08
CA SER A 15 11.78 -2.96 -9.72
C SER A 15 12.77 -2.05 -8.99
N ASP A 16 12.33 -0.92 -8.45
CA ASP A 16 13.19 0.01 -7.70
C ASP A 16 13.67 -0.67 -6.40
N LEU A 17 12.76 -1.34 -5.68
CA LEU A 17 13.09 -2.10 -4.47
C LEU A 17 13.99 -3.30 -4.76
N GLU A 18 13.73 -4.06 -5.83
CA GLU A 18 14.56 -5.20 -6.26
C GLU A 18 15.99 -4.78 -6.64
N LYS A 19 16.18 -3.54 -7.12
CA LYS A 19 17.50 -2.98 -7.50
C LYS A 19 18.18 -2.21 -6.38
N SER A 20 17.51 -2.02 -5.24
CA SER A 20 18.05 -1.29 -4.11
C SER A 20 19.23 -2.04 -3.50
N SER A 21 20.21 -1.29 -2.98
CA SER A 21 21.26 -1.87 -2.13
C SER A 21 20.75 -2.29 -0.74
N THR A 22 19.52 -1.87 -0.39
CA THR A 22 18.84 -2.24 0.85
C THR A 22 17.99 -3.47 0.63
N THR A 23 18.18 -4.49 1.47
CA THR A 23 17.29 -5.66 1.49
C THR A 23 15.98 -5.31 2.19
N TYR A 24 14.86 -5.56 1.50
CA TYR A 24 13.51 -5.45 2.06
C TYR A 24 12.89 -6.83 2.23
N THR A 25 12.39 -7.13 3.43
CA THR A 25 11.84 -8.45 3.76
C THR A 25 10.32 -8.41 3.87
N ILE A 26 9.62 -9.33 3.21
CA ILE A 26 8.16 -9.50 3.38
C ILE A 26 7.93 -10.67 4.34
N ASN A 27 7.35 -10.37 5.49
CA ASN A 27 6.98 -11.32 6.52
C ASN A 27 5.50 -11.65 6.39
N TYR A 28 5.19 -12.93 6.19
CA TYR A 28 3.81 -13.40 6.24
C TYR A 28 3.25 -13.22 7.65
N PHE A 29 2.05 -12.66 7.70
CA PHE A 29 1.43 -12.25 8.94
C PHE A 29 -0.03 -12.71 8.97
N ASN A 30 -0.53 -13.13 10.13
CA ASN A 30 -1.90 -13.67 10.26
C ASN A 30 -2.87 -12.66 10.87
N GLU A 31 -2.42 -11.47 11.26
CA GLU A 31 -3.32 -10.43 11.77
C GLU A 31 -4.07 -9.74 10.63
N MET A 32 -5.12 -9.00 10.99
CA MET A 32 -6.00 -8.30 10.06
C MET A 32 -5.46 -6.91 9.66
N ASN A 33 -4.14 -6.81 9.48
CA ASN A 33 -3.45 -5.56 9.15
C ASN A 33 -2.27 -5.78 8.18
N GLY A 34 -1.90 -4.73 7.46
CA GLY A 34 -0.67 -4.61 6.67
C GLY A 34 0.19 -3.46 7.23
N TYR A 35 1.51 -3.60 7.23
CA TYR A 35 2.38 -2.51 7.70
C TYR A 35 3.81 -2.61 7.17
N PHE A 36 4.34 -1.51 6.64
CA PHE A 36 5.76 -1.31 6.41
C PHE A 36 6.48 -0.76 7.65
N HIS A 37 7.46 -1.49 8.14
CA HIS A 37 8.32 -1.14 9.27
C HIS A 37 9.59 -0.41 8.79
N PRO A 38 9.63 0.94 8.76
CA PRO A 38 10.77 1.68 8.19
C PRO A 38 12.09 1.44 8.92
N GLY A 39 12.06 1.21 10.24
CA GLY A 39 13.26 0.91 11.03
C GLY A 39 13.85 -0.48 10.80
N LYS A 40 13.09 -1.39 10.19
CA LYS A 40 13.49 -2.80 9.94
C LYS A 40 13.56 -3.14 8.45
N ASN A 41 13.18 -2.21 7.57
CA ASN A 41 13.00 -2.45 6.14
C ASN A 41 12.18 -3.72 5.86
N SER A 42 11.10 -3.93 6.62
CA SER A 42 10.27 -5.12 6.48
C SER A 42 8.80 -4.77 6.35
N ILE A 43 8.06 -5.63 5.66
CA ILE A 43 6.61 -5.52 5.48
C ILE A 43 5.96 -6.69 6.18
N SER A 44 5.02 -6.43 7.09
CA SER A 44 4.07 -7.42 7.57
C SER A 44 2.90 -7.49 6.60
N TRP A 45 2.65 -8.66 6.01
CA TRP A 45 1.60 -8.82 5.02
C TRP A 45 0.79 -10.10 5.25
N ASN A 46 -0.52 -9.96 5.33
CA ASN A 46 -1.45 -11.08 5.36
C ASN A 46 -1.98 -11.36 3.94
N PRO A 47 -1.61 -12.49 3.30
CA PRO A 47 -2.00 -12.81 1.94
C PRO A 47 -3.50 -13.14 1.78
N LYS A 48 -4.25 -13.19 2.88
CA LYS A 48 -5.70 -13.44 2.90
C LYS A 48 -6.50 -12.23 3.38
N MET A 49 -5.87 -11.12 3.76
CA MET A 49 -6.59 -9.94 4.24
C MET A 49 -6.92 -9.00 3.09
N ALA A 50 -8.19 -8.97 2.70
CA ALA A 50 -8.76 -7.95 1.83
C ALA A 50 -9.24 -6.76 2.67
N LEU A 51 -9.36 -5.59 2.05
CA LEU A 51 -9.82 -4.37 2.70
C LEU A 51 -11.07 -3.83 2.00
N ASP A 52 -12.19 -3.76 2.72
CA ASP A 52 -13.38 -3.06 2.23
C ASP A 52 -13.23 -1.56 2.53
N CYS A 53 -13.23 -0.75 1.48
CA CYS A 53 -13.02 0.69 1.57
C CYS A 53 -14.25 1.38 2.17
N THR A 54 -14.01 2.44 2.95
CA THR A 54 -15.07 3.36 3.39
C THR A 54 -15.64 4.15 2.20
N LYS A 55 -16.68 4.97 2.45
CA LYS A 55 -17.23 5.94 1.48
C LYS A 55 -17.64 5.29 0.14
N ASN A 56 -18.12 4.04 0.19
CA ASN A 56 -18.50 3.24 -0.99
C ASN A 56 -17.36 3.07 -2.01
N GLY A 57 -16.11 3.00 -1.55
CA GLY A 57 -14.92 2.88 -2.40
C GLY A 57 -14.74 1.51 -3.05
N GLY A 58 -15.54 0.50 -2.71
CA GLY A 58 -15.36 -0.90 -3.15
C GLY A 58 -14.41 -1.66 -2.23
N SER A 59 -13.64 -2.61 -2.78
CA SER A 59 -12.73 -3.46 -2.00
C SER A 59 -11.37 -3.63 -2.68
N LEU A 60 -10.33 -3.69 -1.87
CA LEU A 60 -8.95 -3.98 -2.27
C LEU A 60 -8.60 -5.43 -1.96
N SER A 61 -7.90 -6.09 -2.88
CA SER A 61 -7.37 -7.43 -2.66
C SER A 61 -6.18 -7.42 -1.69
N PRO A 62 -5.83 -8.56 -1.07
CA PRO A 62 -4.59 -8.64 -0.27
C PRO A 62 -3.34 -8.24 -1.05
N ALA A 63 -3.30 -8.52 -2.36
CA ALA A 63 -2.20 -8.07 -3.22
C ALA A 63 -2.14 -6.55 -3.29
N MET A 64 -3.27 -5.85 -3.38
CA MET A 64 -3.27 -4.39 -3.36
C MET A 64 -2.81 -3.82 -2.02
N VAL A 65 -3.19 -4.44 -0.90
CA VAL A 65 -2.64 -4.09 0.43
C VAL A 65 -1.12 -4.23 0.45
N LEU A 66 -0.55 -5.29 -0.14
CA LEU A 66 0.91 -5.39 -0.29
C LEU A 66 1.49 -4.27 -1.18
N GLY A 67 0.81 -3.94 -2.28
CA GLY A 67 1.22 -2.84 -3.17
C GLY A 67 1.29 -1.49 -2.45
N HIS A 68 0.35 -1.23 -1.54
CA HIS A 68 0.36 -0.07 -0.66
C HIS A 68 1.64 -0.04 0.20
N GLU A 69 1.93 -1.11 0.95
CA GLU A 69 3.13 -1.18 1.81
C GLU A 69 4.46 -1.10 1.02
N LEU A 70 4.51 -1.71 -0.17
CA LEU A 70 5.68 -1.59 -1.05
C LEU A 70 5.89 -0.13 -1.50
N THR A 71 4.82 0.63 -1.69
CA THR A 71 4.91 2.05 -2.07
C THR A 71 5.47 2.89 -0.92
N HIS A 72 5.18 2.55 0.34
CA HIS A 72 5.86 3.15 1.50
C HIS A 72 7.35 2.83 1.54
N ALA A 73 7.72 1.58 1.23
CA ALA A 73 9.12 1.18 1.18
C ALA A 73 9.92 1.94 0.11
N ASN A 74 9.29 2.27 -1.01
CA ASN A 74 9.90 2.96 -2.16
C ASN A 74 9.79 4.50 -2.10
N LYS A 75 9.61 5.10 -0.92
CA LYS A 75 9.54 6.57 -0.79
C LYS A 75 10.89 7.25 -1.04
N SER A 76 10.88 8.33 -1.80
CA SER A 76 12.08 9.11 -2.10
C SER A 76 12.56 9.91 -0.89
N TRP A 77 13.77 10.49 -0.97
CA TRP A 77 14.24 11.44 0.05
C TRP A 77 13.32 12.66 0.17
N PHE A 78 12.79 13.15 -0.94
CA PHE A 78 11.88 14.28 -0.95
C PHE A 78 10.56 13.94 -0.24
N ASP A 79 10.00 12.75 -0.46
CA ASP A 79 8.80 12.28 0.25
C ASP A 79 9.04 12.17 1.77
N LYS A 80 10.22 11.68 2.17
CA LYS A 80 10.64 11.62 3.58
C LYS A 80 10.71 13.02 4.19
N LEU A 81 11.27 13.99 3.47
CA LEU A 81 11.35 15.38 3.91
C LEU A 81 9.94 15.97 4.08
N LEU A 82 9.07 15.82 3.08
CA LEU A 82 7.69 16.33 3.14
C LEU A 82 6.91 15.70 4.30
N ARG A 83 7.03 14.39 4.54
CA ARG A 83 6.42 13.72 5.69
C ARG A 83 6.92 14.27 7.03
N ALA A 84 8.16 14.74 7.11
CA ALA A 84 8.75 15.25 8.35
C ALA A 84 8.36 16.71 8.66
N ILE A 85 8.10 17.53 7.62
CA ILE A 85 7.83 18.96 7.79
C ILE A 85 6.34 19.32 7.73
N LEU A 86 5.51 18.52 7.05
CA LEU A 86 4.09 18.82 6.90
C LEU A 86 3.30 18.24 8.09
N PRO A 87 2.52 19.06 8.82
CA PRO A 87 1.68 18.59 9.91
C PRO A 87 0.62 17.58 9.45
N ASP A 88 0.42 16.52 10.24
CA ASP A 88 -0.56 15.45 9.98
C ASP A 88 -2.00 16.01 9.85
N SER A 89 -2.33 17.09 10.55
CA SER A 89 -3.63 17.77 10.47
C SER A 89 -3.98 18.31 9.08
N PHE A 90 -2.99 18.51 8.18
CA PHE A 90 -3.24 18.95 6.81
C PHE A 90 -3.84 17.84 5.93
N PHE A 91 -3.80 16.59 6.38
CA PHE A 91 -4.17 15.42 5.58
C PHE A 91 -5.49 14.76 6.02
N GLY A 92 -6.12 15.26 7.08
CA GLY A 92 -7.47 14.85 7.50
C GLY A 92 -7.61 13.33 7.61
N ASP A 93 -8.57 12.76 6.88
CA ASP A 93 -8.88 11.32 6.93
C ASP A 93 -7.77 10.43 6.32
N TYR A 94 -6.73 11.00 5.71
CA TYR A 94 -5.55 10.25 5.27
C TYR A 94 -4.49 10.10 6.37
N ASP A 95 -4.69 10.67 7.56
CA ASP A 95 -3.75 10.70 8.69
C ASP A 95 -2.48 11.53 8.44
N ASN A 96 -1.75 11.36 7.33
CA ASN A 96 -0.53 12.11 7.04
C ASN A 96 -0.22 12.21 5.53
N TYR A 97 0.85 12.95 5.19
CA TYR A 97 1.30 13.16 3.81
C TYR A 97 1.54 11.85 3.06
N GLU A 98 2.21 10.92 3.71
CA GLU A 98 2.73 9.71 3.08
C GLU A 98 1.59 8.74 2.74
N GLU A 99 0.64 8.56 3.65
CA GLU A 99 -0.59 7.82 3.38
C GLU A 99 -1.38 8.43 2.21
N ARG A 100 -1.57 9.76 2.21
CA ARG A 100 -2.24 10.45 1.10
C ARG A 100 -1.50 10.22 -0.22
N ARG A 101 -0.16 10.29 -0.23
CA ARG A 101 0.66 10.07 -1.42
C ARG A 101 0.45 8.66 -1.98
N VAL A 102 0.46 7.64 -1.12
CA VAL A 102 0.25 6.25 -1.54
C VAL A 102 -1.18 6.04 -2.04
N VAL A 103 -2.18 6.39 -1.22
CA VAL A 103 -3.61 6.15 -1.53
C VAL A 103 -4.03 6.89 -2.79
N THR A 104 -3.73 8.18 -2.91
CA THR A 104 -4.16 8.98 -4.07
C THR A 104 -3.27 8.79 -5.31
N GLY A 105 -2.08 8.21 -5.14
CA GLY A 105 -1.09 7.97 -6.19
C GLY A 105 -1.08 6.51 -6.66
N ALA A 106 -0.06 5.76 -6.24
CA ALA A 106 0.22 4.42 -6.75
C ALA A 106 -0.94 3.45 -6.55
N GLU A 107 -1.56 3.44 -5.36
CA GLU A 107 -2.69 2.57 -5.07
C GLU A 107 -3.89 2.87 -5.97
N ARG A 108 -4.30 4.14 -6.07
CA ARG A 108 -5.42 4.53 -6.94
C ARG A 108 -5.18 4.21 -8.42
N ASN A 109 -3.95 4.35 -8.89
CA ASN A 109 -3.61 3.98 -10.27
C ASN A 109 -3.70 2.47 -10.47
N ALA A 110 -3.12 1.68 -9.57
CA ALA A 110 -3.22 0.22 -9.61
C ALA A 110 -4.66 -0.28 -9.48
N ALA A 111 -5.47 0.36 -8.64
CA ALA A 111 -6.89 0.05 -8.48
C ALA A 111 -7.64 0.19 -9.81
N LYS A 112 -7.38 1.26 -10.57
CA LYS A 112 -7.95 1.40 -11.93
C LYS A 112 -7.47 0.29 -12.86
N THR A 113 -6.18 -0.03 -12.85
CA THR A 113 -5.60 -1.09 -13.69
C THR A 113 -6.24 -2.46 -13.42
N PHE A 114 -6.57 -2.75 -12.16
CA PHE A 114 -7.14 -4.06 -11.75
C PHE A 114 -8.66 -4.06 -11.59
N GLY A 115 -9.31 -2.91 -11.79
CA GLY A 115 -10.74 -2.74 -11.50
C GLY A 115 -11.08 -2.99 -10.03
N GLU A 116 -10.17 -2.66 -9.11
CA GLU A 116 -10.35 -2.75 -7.66
C GLU A 116 -10.96 -1.46 -7.07
N GLY A 117 -11.29 -1.49 -5.78
CA GLY A 117 -11.82 -0.33 -5.08
C GLY A 117 -10.86 0.86 -5.08
N THR A 118 -11.40 2.07 -4.98
CA THR A 118 -10.63 3.29 -4.78
C THR A 118 -10.89 3.83 -3.39
N ARG A 119 -9.84 3.99 -2.59
CA ARG A 119 -9.92 4.68 -1.30
C ARG A 119 -9.95 6.19 -1.46
N TYR A 120 -10.75 6.85 -0.61
CA TYR A 120 -10.87 8.31 -0.51
C TYR A 120 -10.42 8.84 0.87
N ASP A 121 -9.88 7.95 1.69
CA ASP A 121 -9.22 8.18 2.98
C ASP A 121 -8.31 6.99 3.29
N HIS A 122 -7.65 6.98 4.45
CA HIS A 122 -6.79 5.86 4.87
C HIS A 122 -7.56 4.75 5.59
N ARG A 123 -8.90 4.82 5.68
CA ARG A 123 -9.71 3.87 6.45
C ARG A 123 -10.18 2.68 5.62
N GLY A 124 -10.66 1.66 6.31
CA GLY A 124 -11.28 0.48 5.72
C GLY A 124 -11.58 -0.57 6.78
N SER A 125 -12.28 -1.63 6.40
CA SER A 125 -12.56 -2.79 7.25
C SER A 125 -11.95 -4.04 6.63
N SER A 126 -11.08 -4.70 7.40
CA SER A 126 -10.36 -5.89 6.94
C SER A 126 -11.27 -7.13 6.99
N ARG A 127 -11.18 -8.01 5.99
CA ARG A 127 -11.82 -9.34 6.00
C ARG A 127 -10.95 -10.42 5.34
N ILE A 128 -11.24 -11.68 5.65
CA ILE A 128 -10.50 -12.82 5.09
C ILE A 128 -11.09 -13.24 3.75
N VAL A 129 -10.20 -13.49 2.77
CA VAL A 129 -10.52 -14.00 1.45
C VAL A 129 -9.71 -15.25 1.10
N SER A 130 -10.13 -15.97 0.06
CA SER A 130 -9.56 -17.25 -0.35
C SER A 130 -8.20 -17.15 -1.03
N SER A 131 -7.87 -16.01 -1.64
CA SER A 131 -6.61 -15.82 -2.38
C SER A 131 -6.11 -14.38 -2.31
N PRO A 132 -4.82 -14.14 -2.57
CA PRO A 132 -4.25 -12.78 -2.60
C PRO A 132 -4.86 -11.83 -3.63
N THR A 133 -5.60 -12.33 -4.61
CA THR A 133 -6.25 -11.51 -5.65
C THR A 133 -7.77 -11.52 -5.55
N SER A 134 -8.32 -12.20 -4.54
CA SER A 134 -9.75 -12.21 -4.26
C SER A 134 -10.17 -10.90 -3.58
N ARG A 135 -11.43 -10.53 -3.80
CA ARG A 135 -12.12 -9.40 -3.18
C ARG A 135 -13.46 -9.87 -2.66
#